data_AF-A0A938ETM3-F1
#
_entry.id   AF-A0A938ETM3-F1
#
_cell.length_a   1.000
_cell.length_b   1.000
_cell.length_c   1.000
_cell.angle_alpha   90.00
_cell.angle_beta   90.00
_cell.angle_gamma   90.00
#
_symmetry.space_group_name_H-M   'P 1'
#
loop_
_entity.id
_entity.type
_entity.pdbx_description
1 polymer ?
#
loop_
_entity_poly.entity_id
_entity_poly.type
_entity_poly.pdbx_seq_one_letter_code
_entity_poly.pdbx_strand_id
1 'polypeptide(L)' 'MSKNSFSSKRTFTSSGKTLEIFDITGLEGAATLPFSLKILLENLLRHEDGANITADQIKALANWDPT' A
#
# COMPACT_ATOMS: atom_id res chain seq x y z
N MET A 1 4.55 13.23 -5.28
CA MET A 1 5.14 11.91 -4.97
C MET A 1 4.60 11.46 -3.63
N SER A 2 4.31 10.16 -3.46
CA SER A 2 3.85 9.62 -2.17
C SER A 2 4.81 9.99 -1.04
N LYS A 3 4.26 10.30 0.15
CA LYS A 3 5.05 10.47 1.38
C LYS A 3 5.77 9.20 1.79
N ASN A 4 5.28 8.03 1.37
CA ASN A 4 5.88 6.73 1.65
C ASN A 4 6.13 6.51 3.15
N SER A 5 5.18 6.91 4.01
CA SER A 5 5.33 6.86 5.48
C SER A 5 5.53 5.43 6.01
N PHE A 6 5.13 4.42 5.23
CA PHE A 6 5.27 3.00 5.55
C PHE A 6 6.55 2.36 5.01
N SER A 7 7.42 3.13 4.33
CA SER A 7 8.61 2.59 3.67
C SER A 7 8.30 1.40 2.73
N SER A 8 7.13 1.47 2.07
CA SER A 8 6.58 0.43 1.20
C SER A 8 7.11 0.52 -0.23
N LYS A 9 7.65 1.67 -0.66
CA LYS A 9 8.27 1.80 -1.98
C LYS A 9 9.44 0.81 -2.12
N ARG A 10 9.41 0.01 -3.18
CA ARG A 10 10.42 -0.99 -3.54
C ARG A 10 10.71 -0.93 -5.03
N THR A 11 11.88 -1.44 -5.39
CA THR A 11 12.29 -1.62 -6.78
C THR A 11 12.27 -3.09 -7.12
N PHE A 12 11.59 -3.45 -8.20
CA PHE A 12 11.51 -4.82 -8.70
C PHE A 12 12.07 -4.89 -10.12
N THR A 13 13.11 -5.69 -10.31
CA THR A 13 13.71 -5.91 -11.63
C THR A 13 13.28 -7.26 -12.17
N SER A 14 12.66 -7.26 -13.34
CA SER A 14 12.31 -8.49 -14.06
C SER A 14 12.53 -8.30 -15.56
N SER A 15 13.14 -9.30 -16.20
CA SER A 15 13.43 -9.29 -17.64
C SER A 15 14.15 -8.02 -18.13
N GLY A 16 15.09 -7.50 -17.34
CA GLY A 16 15.87 -6.30 -17.66
C GLY A 16 15.11 -4.97 -17.50
N LYS A 17 13.86 -4.98 -17.03
CA LYS A 17 13.09 -3.79 -16.68
C LYS A 17 13.05 -3.61 -15.18
N THR A 18 13.30 -2.39 -14.74
CA THR A 18 13.21 -1.99 -13.34
C THR A 18 11.92 -1.23 -13.14
N LEU A 19 11.05 -1.74 -12.28
CA LEU A 19 9.76 -1.16 -11.93
C LEU A 19 9.78 -0.69 -10.47
N GLU A 20 9.09 0.40 -10.21
CA GLU A 20 8.78 0.84 -8.85
C GLU A 20 7.43 0.26 -8.44
N ILE A 21 7.38 -0.33 -7.25
CA ILE A 21 6.15 -0.88 -6.64
C ILE A 21 5.96 -0.32 -5.23
N PHE A 22 4.73 -0.33 -4.75
CA PHE A 22 4.41 -0.11 -3.34
C PHE A 22 4.01 -1.46 -2.73
N ASP A 23 4.93 -2.05 -1.97
CA ASP A 23 4.79 -3.37 -1.39
C ASP A 23 3.86 -3.35 -0.17
N ILE A 24 2.67 -3.95 -0.31
CA ILE A 24 1.68 -4.07 0.76
C ILE A 24 2.04 -5.15 1.79
N THR A 25 2.96 -6.07 1.48
CA THR A 25 3.24 -7.23 2.34
C THR A 25 3.92 -6.86 3.66
N GLY A 26 4.50 -5.65 3.73
CA GLY A 26 5.06 -5.08 4.95
C GLY A 26 4.02 -4.50 5.92
N LEU A 27 2.73 -4.43 5.55
CA LEU A 27 1.67 -3.95 6.43
C LEU A 27 0.96 -5.13 7.10
N GLU A 28 0.87 -5.07 8.43
CA GLU A 28 0.05 -6.00 9.21
C GLU A 28 -1.42 -5.94 8.75
N GLY A 29 -2.07 -7.10 8.66
CA GLY A 29 -3.46 -7.23 8.16
C GLY A 29 -3.59 -7.27 6.63
N ALA A 30 -2.63 -6.77 5.85
CA ALA A 30 -2.74 -6.76 4.39
C ALA A 30 -2.89 -8.17 3.76
N ALA A 31 -2.35 -9.20 4.41
CA ALA A 31 -2.43 -10.58 3.94
C ALA A 31 -3.86 -11.16 3.93
N THR A 32 -4.69 -10.77 4.89
CA THR A 32 -6.07 -11.29 5.07
C THR A 32 -7.10 -10.53 4.25
N LEU A 33 -6.75 -9.37 3.71
CA LEU A 33 -7.66 -8.58 2.87
C LEU A 33 -8.13 -9.35 1.61
N PRO A 34 -9.40 -9.20 1.23
CA PRO A 34 -9.88 -9.57 -0.11
C PRO A 34 -9.06 -8.87 -1.21
N PHE A 35 -8.99 -9.48 -2.40
CA PHE A 35 -8.18 -8.98 -3.50
C PHE A 35 -8.48 -7.53 -3.91
N SER A 36 -9.75 -7.13 -3.93
CA SER A 36 -10.15 -5.75 -4.24
C SER A 36 -9.59 -4.74 -3.24
N LEU A 37 -9.57 -5.09 -1.95
CA LEU A 37 -9.04 -4.23 -0.89
C LEU A 37 -7.52 -4.20 -0.88
N LYS A 38 -6.84 -5.28 -1.30
CA LYS A 38 -5.39 -5.27 -1.55
C LYS A 38 -5.00 -4.27 -2.63
N ILE A 39 -5.75 -4.24 -3.73
CA ILE A 39 -5.55 -3.27 -4.82
C ILE A 39 -5.79 -1.85 -4.31
N LEU A 40 -6.87 -1.63 -3.56
CA LEU A 40 -7.14 -0.32 -2.98
C LEU A 40 -6.03 0.11 -2.00
N LEU A 41 -5.55 -0.80 -1.14
CA LEU A 41 -4.48 -0.53 -0.18
C LEU A 41 -3.19 -0.09 -0.88
N GLU A 42 -2.78 -0.82 -1.92
CA GLU A 42 -1.61 -0.44 -2.71
C GLU A 42 -1.82 0.94 -3.39
N ASN A 43 -3.02 1.20 -3.89
CA ASN A 43 -3.36 2.49 -4.48
C ASN A 43 -3.26 3.64 -3.45
N LEU A 44 -3.68 3.42 -2.20
CA LEU A 44 -3.53 4.40 -1.13
C LEU A 44 -2.05 4.65 -0.80
N LEU A 45 -1.23 3.60 -0.68
CA LEU A 45 0.21 3.74 -0.43
C LEU A 45 0.90 4.57 -1.53
N ARG A 46 0.55 4.33 -2.80
CA ARG A 46 1.11 5.05 -3.95
C ARG A 46 0.70 6.53 -3.99
N HIS A 47 -0.41 6.90 -3.37
CA HIS A 47 -0.99 8.24 -3.43
C HIS A 47 -1.08 8.96 -2.08
N GLU A 48 -0.39 8.46 -1.05
CA GLU A 48 -0.31 9.12 0.26
C GLU A 48 0.21 10.56 0.13
N ASP A 49 -0.62 11.54 0.44
CA ASP A 49 -0.28 12.97 0.44
C ASP A 49 -0.40 13.59 1.85
N GLY A 50 -1.00 12.87 2.80
CA GLY A 50 -1.27 13.30 4.16
C GLY A 50 -2.35 14.38 4.28
N ALA A 51 -3.14 14.60 3.23
CA ALA A 51 -4.29 15.49 3.24
C ALA A 51 -5.55 14.76 2.74
N ASN A 52 -5.54 14.27 1.50
CA ASN A 52 -6.64 13.49 0.92
C ASN A 52 -6.48 12.00 1.21
N ILE A 53 -5.24 11.50 1.16
CA ILE A 53 -4.87 10.12 1.51
C ILE A 53 -3.91 10.18 2.70
N THR A 54 -4.38 9.75 3.86
CA THR A 54 -3.62 9.83 5.12
C THR A 54 -3.09 8.47 5.55
N ALA A 55 -2.04 8.49 6.37
CA ALA A 55 -1.49 7.28 6.99
C ALA A 55 -2.55 6.54 7.83
N ASP A 56 -3.47 7.25 8.46
CA ASP A 56 -4.52 6.64 9.28
C ASP A 56 -5.55 5.91 8.41
N GLN A 57 -5.92 6.45 7.25
CA GLN A 57 -6.78 5.75 6.28
C GLN A 57 -6.10 4.48 5.76
N ILE A 58 -4.79 4.52 5.48
CA ILE A 58 -4.01 3.35 5.05
C ILE A 58 -4.01 2.27 6.14
N LYS A 59 -3.75 2.65 7.41
CA LYS A 59 -3.79 1.71 8.54
C LYS A 59 -5.18 1.12 8.76
N ALA A 60 -6.22 1.95 8.66
CA ALA A 60 -7.60 1.51 8.81
C ALA A 60 -7.98 0.47 7.74
N LEU A 61 -7.57 0.70 6.48
CA LEU A 61 -7.83 -0.27 5.42
C LEU A 61 -6.97 -1.54 5.57
N ALA A 62 -5.72 -1.43 5.99
CA ALA A 62 -4.86 -2.59 6.23
C ALA A 62 -5.44 -3.52 7.31
N ASN A 63 -6.09 -2.96 8.31
CA ASN A 63 -6.75 -3.66 9.42
C ASN A 63 -8.27 -3.74 9.24
N TRP A 64 -8.75 -3.76 8.00
CA TRP A 64 -10.19 -3.83 7.75
C TRP A 64 -10.79 -5.13 8.29
N ASP A 65 -11.74 -4.98 9.22
CA ASP A 65 -12.57 -6.04 9.75
C ASP A 65 -14.01 -5.82 9.25
N PRO A 66 -14.60 -6.75 8.48
CA PRO A 66 -15.99 -6.65 8.04
C PRO A 66 -17.01 -6.99 9.14
N THR A 67 -16.58 -7.37 10.35
CA THR A 67 -17.45 -7.86 11.43
C THR A 67 -17.71 -6.85 12.54
#